data_AF-A0A524CAZ8-F1
#
_entry.id   AF-A0A524CAZ8-F1
#
_cell.length_a   1.000
_cell.length_b   1.000
_cell.length_c   1.000
_cell.angle_alpha   90.00
_cell.angle_beta   90.00
_cell.angle_gamma   90.00
#
_symmetry.space_group_name_H-M   'P 1'
#
loop_
_entity.id
_entity.type
_entity.pdbx_description
1 polymer ?
#
loop_
_entity_poly.entity_id
_entity_poly.type
_entity_poly.pdbx_seq_one_letter_code
_entity_poly.pdbx_strand_id
1 'polypeptide(L)'
;MIIRILAKTRDDISKTAIDCFSFMHLMFGYFGFLFFNFMFFFTIGNFLNGFSLLFIIFFSIIWELTENIVLIRFNIKFGNRKDSVFNSGMDITFFLIGGCIGLISFYLEFRFFLILMLSILYGMLVISFIYYIRIKSK
;
A
#
# COMPACT_ATOMS: atom_id res chain seq x y z
N MET A 1 25.30 -5.45 7.74
CA MET A 1 24.07 -4.74 8.19
C MET A 1 22.96 -5.78 8.26
N ILE A 2 22.43 -6.10 9.45
CA ILE A 2 21.32 -7.05 9.56
C ILE A 2 20.05 -6.32 9.10
N ILE A 3 19.52 -6.70 7.94
CA ILE A 3 18.27 -6.15 7.43
C ILE A 3 17.14 -6.69 8.32
N ARG A 4 16.53 -5.81 9.10
CA ARG A 4 15.31 -6.14 9.85
C ARG A 4 14.12 -6.04 8.88
N ILE A 5 13.48 -7.18 8.63
CA ILE A 5 12.38 -7.28 7.66
C ILE A 5 11.09 -6.68 8.23
N LEU A 6 10.80 -6.90 9.50
CA LEU A 6 9.54 -6.52 10.14
C LEU A 6 9.81 -5.66 11.39
N ALA A 7 9.08 -4.56 11.55
CA ALA A 7 9.17 -3.73 12.76
C ALA A 7 8.74 -4.50 14.01
N LYS A 8 9.53 -4.45 15.08
CA LYS A 8 9.20 -5.11 16.36
C LYS A 8 8.91 -4.10 17.48
N THR A 9 9.45 -2.89 17.37
CA THR A 9 9.24 -1.78 18.29
C THR A 9 8.86 -0.50 17.53
N ARG A 10 8.46 0.55 18.26
CA ARG A 10 8.13 1.87 17.66
C ARG A 10 9.30 2.51 16.91
N ASP A 11 10.52 2.22 17.36
CA ASP A 11 11.76 2.75 16.80
C ASP A 11 12.16 2.06 15.48
N ASP A 12 11.58 0.89 15.20
CA ASP A 12 11.81 0.13 13.97
C ASP A 12 10.93 0.60 12.80
N ILE A 13 9.77 1.20 13.09
CA ILE A 13 8.86 1.74 12.06
C ILE A 13 9.63 2.73 11.16
N SER A 14 9.36 2.75 9.85
CA SER A 14 10.15 3.49 8.83
C SER A 14 11.59 3.00 8.60
N LYS A 15 12.17 2.15 9.45
CA LYS A 15 13.54 1.62 9.25
C LYS A 15 13.53 0.23 8.61
N THR A 16 12.57 -0.59 9.01
CA THR A 16 12.39 -1.96 8.52
C THR A 16 11.62 -1.99 7.21
N ALA A 17 11.72 -3.09 6.47
CA ALA A 17 11.01 -3.26 5.19
C ALA A 17 9.50 -3.09 5.33
N ILE A 18 8.93 -3.83 6.29
CA ILE A 18 7.49 -3.88 6.53
C ILE A 18 7.24 -3.28 7.91
N ASP A 19 6.37 -2.27 7.95
CA ASP A 19 5.83 -1.73 9.18
C ASP A 19 4.29 -1.73 9.16
N CYS A 20 3.68 -1.13 10.18
CA CYS A 20 2.23 -1.19 10.32
C CYS A 20 1.47 -0.36 9.27
N PHE A 21 2.14 0.59 8.64
CA PHE A 21 1.59 1.44 7.59
C PHE A 21 1.74 0.81 6.21
N SER A 22 2.74 -0.07 6.01
CA SER A 22 2.93 -0.80 4.75
C SER A 22 1.70 -1.57 4.25
N PHE A 23 0.87 -2.08 5.17
CA PHE A 23 -0.37 -2.75 4.83
C PHE A 23 -1.41 -1.79 4.21
N MET A 24 -1.45 -0.52 4.62
CA MET A 24 -2.35 0.47 4.03
C MET A 24 -2.03 0.74 2.55
N HIS A 25 -0.76 0.63 2.16
CA HIS A 25 -0.33 0.79 0.77
C HIS A 25 -0.92 -0.26 -0.17
N LEU A 26 -1.21 -1.48 0.31
CA LEU A 26 -1.92 -2.48 -0.48
C LEU A 26 -3.36 -2.06 -0.76
N MET A 27 -4.03 -1.41 0.21
CA MET A 27 -5.38 -0.86 -0.01
C MET A 27 -5.38 0.29 -1.02
N PHE A 28 -4.41 1.20 -0.90
CA PHE A 28 -4.25 2.28 -1.87
C PHE A 28 -3.90 1.78 -3.26
N GLY A 29 -3.09 0.73 -3.36
CA GLY A 29 -2.82 0.02 -4.62
C GLY A 29 -4.09 -0.54 -5.25
N TYR A 30 -4.91 -1.24 -4.46
CA TYR A 30 -6.18 -1.81 -4.91
C TYR A 30 -7.15 -0.75 -5.45
N PHE A 31 -7.48 0.24 -4.62
CA PHE A 31 -8.45 1.27 -5.00
C PHE A 31 -7.90 2.23 -6.06
N GLY A 32 -6.60 2.54 -6.01
CA GLY A 32 -5.94 3.34 -7.03
C GLY A 32 -6.00 2.65 -8.39
N PHE A 33 -5.76 1.34 -8.46
CA PHE A 33 -5.87 0.60 -9.71
C PHE A 33 -7.29 0.69 -10.29
N LEU A 34 -8.32 0.43 -9.48
CA LEU A 34 -9.71 0.55 -9.92
C LEU A 34 -10.00 1.97 -10.42
N PHE A 35 -9.58 3.00 -9.67
CA PHE A 35 -9.77 4.40 -10.04
C PHE A 35 -9.14 4.72 -11.39
N PHE A 36 -7.86 4.38 -11.61
CA PHE A 36 -7.21 4.65 -12.90
C PHE A 36 -7.85 3.85 -14.04
N ASN A 37 -8.22 2.60 -13.79
CA ASN A 37 -8.85 1.75 -14.80
C ASN A 37 -10.21 2.30 -15.24
N PHE A 38 -11.03 2.77 -14.29
CA PHE A 38 -12.28 3.48 -14.60
C PHE A 38 -12.04 4.81 -15.31
N MET A 39 -11.05 5.59 -14.89
CA MET A 39 -10.69 6.84 -15.57
C MET A 39 -10.30 6.60 -17.04
N PHE A 40 -9.50 5.56 -17.33
CA PHE A 40 -9.16 5.18 -18.70
C PHE A 40 -10.40 4.72 -19.49
N PHE A 41 -11.30 3.96 -18.87
CA PHE A 41 -12.55 3.58 -19.51
C PHE A 41 -13.40 4.80 -19.89
N PHE A 42 -13.58 5.76 -18.98
CA PHE A 42 -14.37 6.97 -19.25
C PHE A 42 -13.73 7.90 -20.27
N THR A 43 -12.40 7.92 -20.38
CA THR A 43 -11.67 8.84 -21.28
C THR A 43 -11.40 8.24 -22.66
N ILE A 44 -11.10 6.95 -22.75
CA ILE A 44 -10.65 6.27 -23.98
C ILE A 44 -11.67 5.21 -24.45
N GLY A 45 -12.68 4.90 -23.64
CA GLY A 45 -13.71 3.89 -23.94
C GLY A 45 -13.23 2.44 -23.76
N ASN A 46 -12.03 2.23 -23.20
CA ASN A 46 -11.44 0.90 -23.02
C ASN A 46 -10.73 0.78 -21.66
N PHE A 47 -10.80 -0.40 -21.07
CA PHE A 47 -10.02 -0.73 -19.88
C PHE A 47 -8.56 -0.97 -20.27
N LEU A 48 -7.65 -0.14 -19.76
CA LEU A 48 -6.21 -0.22 -20.03
C LEU A 48 -5.46 -0.78 -18.81
N ASN A 49 -5.58 -2.09 -18.58
CA ASN A 49 -5.06 -2.78 -17.39
C ASN A 49 -3.55 -2.56 -17.19
N GLY A 50 -2.74 -2.76 -18.24
CA GLY A 50 -1.29 -2.56 -18.17
C GLY A 50 -0.90 -1.12 -17.85
N PHE A 51 -1.57 -0.14 -18.47
CA PHE A 51 -1.34 1.27 -18.15
C PHE A 51 -1.79 1.62 -16.74
N SER A 52 -2.89 1.05 -16.25
CA SER A 52 -3.38 1.27 -14.88
C SER A 52 -2.36 0.78 -13.84
N LEU A 53 -1.73 -0.39 -14.05
CA LEU A 53 -0.66 -0.88 -13.18
C LEU A 53 0.59 0.01 -13.26
N LEU A 54 0.98 0.45 -14.45
CA LEU A 54 2.10 1.35 -14.64
C LEU A 54 1.88 2.70 -13.94
N PHE A 55 0.67 3.27 -14.05
CA PHE A 55 0.28 4.49 -13.32
C PHE A 55 0.28 4.29 -11.80
N ILE A 56 -0.08 3.09 -11.31
CA ILE A 56 0.05 2.77 -9.88
C ILE A 56 1.49 2.81 -9.39
N ILE A 57 2.45 2.31 -10.20
CA ILE A 57 3.88 2.39 -9.87
C ILE A 57 4.34 3.85 -9.82
N PHE A 58 3.94 4.68 -10.80
CA PHE A 58 4.28 6.10 -10.78
C PHE A 58 3.66 6.82 -9.58
N PHE A 59 2.38 6.54 -9.30
CA PHE A 59 1.69 7.11 -8.15
C PHE A 59 2.35 6.72 -6.83
N SER A 60 2.75 5.46 -6.65
CA SER A 60 3.39 5.00 -5.41
C SER A 60 4.75 5.63 -5.20
N ILE A 61 5.55 5.83 -6.27
CA ILE A 61 6.81 6.58 -6.17
C ILE A 61 6.54 8.03 -5.75
N ILE A 62 5.55 8.70 -6.36
CA ILE A 62 5.19 10.08 -5.99
C ILE A 62 4.69 10.16 -4.54
N TRP A 63 3.90 9.17 -4.11
CA TRP A 63 3.41 9.07 -2.74
C TRP A 63 4.57 8.94 -1.75
N GLU A 64 5.50 8.01 -1.98
CA GLU A 64 6.69 7.81 -1.13
C GLU A 64 7.54 9.07 -1.03
N LEU A 65 7.75 9.77 -2.15
CA LEU A 65 8.48 11.05 -2.16
C LEU A 65 7.72 12.13 -1.40
N THR A 66 6.40 12.19 -1.54
CA THR A 66 5.55 13.14 -0.81
C THR A 66 5.60 12.87 0.69
N GLU A 67 5.53 11.61 1.09
CA GLU A 67 5.64 11.21 2.49
C GLU A 67 7.00 11.61 3.09
N ASN A 68 8.09 11.31 2.37
CA ASN A 68 9.45 11.54 2.85
C ASN A 68 9.98 12.97 2.69
N ILE A 69 9.24 13.86 2.02
CA ILE A 69 9.61 15.27 1.85
C ILE A 69 8.57 16.17 2.50
N VAL A 70 7.31 16.03 2.09
CA VAL A 70 6.22 16.94 2.48
C VAL A 70 5.72 16.60 3.88
N LEU A 71 5.33 15.34 4.14
CA LEU A 71 4.73 14.98 5.43
C LEU A 71 5.71 15.11 6.60
N ILE A 72 7.00 14.84 6.36
CA ILE A 72 8.07 15.10 7.34
C ILE A 72 8.21 16.60 7.62
N ARG A 73 8.22 17.44 6.58
CA ARG A 73 8.37 18.89 6.75
C ARG A 73 7.23 19.48 7.59
N PHE A 74 6.03 18.92 7.50
CA PHE A 74 4.87 19.35 8.29
C PHE A 74 4.72 18.62 9.64
N ASN A 75 5.67 17.75 10.03
CA ASN A 75 5.60 16.92 11.24
C ASN A 75 4.33 16.04 11.33
N ILE A 76 3.72 15.71 10.18
CA ILE A 76 2.52 14.86 10.11
C ILE A 76 2.90 13.39 10.08
N LYS A 77 4.11 13.08 9.58
CA LYS A 77 4.58 11.71 9.44
C LYS A 77 4.82 11.05 10.80
N PHE A 78 4.41 9.79 10.93
CA PHE A 78 4.58 9.01 12.14
C PHE A 78 6.06 8.90 12.54
N GLY A 79 6.36 9.27 13.79
CA GLY A 79 7.74 9.27 14.31
C GLY A 79 8.66 10.34 13.70
N ASN A 80 8.10 11.26 12.89
CA ASN A 80 8.77 12.39 12.24
C ASN A 80 10.17 12.08 11.69
N ARG A 81 10.27 11.01 10.91
CA ARG A 81 11.53 10.47 10.40
C ARG A 81 11.38 10.01 8.96
N LYS A 82 12.50 9.94 8.25
CA LYS A 82 12.59 9.42 6.89
C LYS A 82 12.50 7.90 6.89
N ASP A 83 11.85 7.36 5.87
CA ASP A 83 11.87 5.94 5.59
C ASP A 83 13.25 5.54 5.08
N SER A 84 13.61 4.29 5.39
CA SER A 84 14.74 3.67 4.73
C SER A 84 14.37 3.34 3.29
N VAL A 85 15.38 3.31 2.41
CA VAL A 85 15.19 2.91 1.00
C VAL A 85 14.49 1.55 0.88
N PHE A 86 14.74 0.65 1.84
CA PHE A 86 14.14 -0.68 1.84
C PHE A 86 12.65 -0.65 2.23
N ASN A 87 12.25 0.26 3.12
CA ASN A 87 10.85 0.47 3.47
C ASN A 87 10.08 1.05 2.29
N SER A 88 10.54 2.17 1.73
CA SER A 88 9.90 2.77 0.54
C SER A 88 9.81 1.82 -0.64
N GLY A 89 10.85 1.00 -0.89
CA GLY A 89 10.79 -0.03 -1.93
C GLY A 89 9.73 -1.11 -1.67
N MET A 90 9.54 -1.48 -0.39
CA MET A 90 8.51 -2.43 0.00
C MET A 90 7.11 -1.82 -0.09
N ASP A 91 6.94 -0.55 0.26
CA ASP A 91 5.67 0.16 0.15
C ASP A 91 5.21 0.29 -1.31
N ILE A 92 6.12 0.64 -2.22
CA ILE A 92 5.88 0.59 -3.68
C ILE A 92 5.47 -0.82 -4.13
N THR A 93 6.12 -1.86 -3.57
CA THR A 93 5.77 -3.26 -3.86
C THR A 93 4.37 -3.60 -3.37
N PHE A 94 3.98 -3.14 -2.18
CA PHE A 94 2.63 -3.33 -1.64
C PHE A 94 1.57 -2.62 -2.49
N PHE A 95 1.84 -1.40 -2.97
CA PHE A 95 0.98 -0.71 -3.94
C PHE A 95 0.76 -1.55 -5.20
N LEU A 96 1.84 -2.09 -5.78
CA LEU A 96 1.74 -2.90 -6.98
C LEU A 96 0.97 -4.21 -6.73
N ILE A 97 1.22 -4.89 -5.61
CA ILE A 97 0.47 -6.10 -5.21
C ILE A 97 -1.02 -5.76 -5.07
N GLY A 98 -1.36 -4.65 -4.41
CA GLY A 98 -2.73 -4.16 -4.32
C GLY A 98 -3.38 -3.95 -5.69
N GLY A 99 -2.65 -3.33 -6.61
CA GLY A 99 -3.12 -3.13 -7.99
C GLY A 99 -3.35 -4.44 -8.75
N CYS A 100 -2.44 -5.42 -8.60
CA CYS A 100 -2.60 -6.76 -9.19
C CYS A 100 -3.83 -7.49 -8.63
N ILE A 101 -4.10 -7.34 -7.33
CA ILE A 101 -5.34 -7.88 -6.73
C ILE A 101 -6.57 -7.20 -7.34
N GLY A 102 -6.53 -5.87 -7.53
CA GLY A 102 -7.57 -5.12 -8.22
C GLY A 102 -7.80 -5.64 -9.64
N LEU A 103 -6.74 -5.94 -10.37
CA LEU A 103 -6.81 -6.55 -11.70
C LEU A 103 -7.48 -7.92 -11.67
N ILE A 104 -7.04 -8.81 -10.78
CA ILE A 104 -7.60 -10.17 -10.65
C ILE A 104 -9.09 -10.10 -10.31
N SER A 105 -9.51 -9.10 -9.54
CA SER A 105 -10.91 -8.91 -9.11
C SER A 105 -11.89 -8.80 -10.28
N PHE A 106 -11.46 -8.27 -11.44
CA PHE A 106 -12.29 -8.18 -12.64
C PHE A 106 -12.54 -9.53 -13.32
N TYR A 107 -11.71 -10.53 -13.04
CA TYR A 107 -11.82 -11.87 -13.64
C TYR A 107 -12.45 -12.90 -12.70
N LEU A 108 -12.84 -12.48 -11.49
CA LEU A 108 -13.48 -13.35 -10.51
C LEU A 108 -15.00 -13.37 -10.70
N GLU A 109 -15.60 -14.54 -10.48
CA GLU A 109 -17.05 -14.61 -10.27
C GLU A 109 -17.44 -13.81 -9.03
N PHE A 110 -18.65 -13.25 -9.01
CA PHE A 110 -19.15 -12.39 -7.95
C PHE A 110 -18.95 -12.97 -6.52
N ARG A 111 -19.18 -14.27 -6.33
CA ARG A 111 -18.96 -14.94 -5.04
C ARG A 111 -17.49 -14.87 -4.58
N PHE A 112 -16.55 -15.10 -5.49
CA PHE A 112 -15.12 -15.07 -5.18
C PHE A 112 -14.62 -13.64 -5.03
N PHE A 113 -15.16 -12.70 -5.82
CA PHE A 113 -14.93 -11.28 -5.65
C PHE A 113 -15.33 -10.80 -4.24
N LEU A 114 -16.53 -11.15 -3.77
CA LEU A 114 -16.99 -10.78 -2.42
C LEU A 114 -16.10 -11.36 -1.32
N ILE A 115 -15.73 -12.65 -1.43
CA ILE A 115 -14.84 -13.30 -0.47
C ILE A 115 -13.47 -12.60 -0.45
N LEU A 116 -12.91 -12.32 -1.63
CA LEU A 116 -11.63 -11.63 -1.76
C LEU A 116 -11.69 -10.24 -1.11
N MET A 117 -12.73 -9.46 -1.42
CA MET A 117 -12.91 -8.11 -0.89
C MET A 117 -13.07 -8.08 0.62
N LEU A 118 -13.91 -8.96 1.17
CA LEU A 118 -14.08 -9.07 2.62
C LEU A 118 -12.77 -9.51 3.30
N SER A 119 -12.08 -10.50 2.73
CA SER A 119 -10.83 -11.00 3.29
C SER A 119 -9.73 -9.94 3.28
N ILE A 120 -9.63 -9.14 2.23
CA ILE A 120 -8.63 -8.07 2.14
C ILE A 120 -9.00 -6.92 3.07
N LEU A 121 -10.19 -6.33 2.93
CA LEU A 121 -10.56 -5.15 3.73
C LEU A 121 -10.54 -5.47 5.23
N TYR A 122 -11.18 -6.58 5.62
CA TYR A 122 -11.25 -6.96 7.02
C TYR A 122 -9.90 -7.49 7.52
N GLY A 123 -9.25 -8.36 6.75
CA GLY A 123 -7.96 -8.94 7.13
C GLY A 123 -6.89 -7.87 7.32
N MET A 124 -6.84 -6.85 6.44
CA MET A 124 -5.86 -5.78 6.53
C MET A 124 -6.12 -4.87 7.72
N LEU A 125 -7.38 -4.50 8.00
CA LEU A 125 -7.73 -3.75 9.21
C LEU A 125 -7.36 -4.52 10.48
N VAL A 126 -7.67 -5.81 10.54
CA VAL A 126 -7.35 -6.67 11.69
C VAL A 126 -5.84 -6.82 11.87
N ILE A 127 -5.09 -7.09 10.78
CA ILE A 127 -3.62 -7.22 10.83
C ILE A 127 -2.99 -5.90 11.28
N SER A 128 -3.35 -4.77 10.67
CA SER A 128 -2.83 -3.45 11.06
C SER A 128 -3.15 -3.12 12.51
N PHE A 129 -4.36 -3.45 12.99
CA PHE A 129 -4.76 -3.20 14.38
C PHE A 129 -4.00 -4.08 15.38
N ILE A 130 -3.92 -5.40 15.14
CA ILE A 130 -3.15 -6.34 15.98
C ILE A 130 -1.69 -5.91 16.03
N TYR A 131 -1.15 -5.51 14.88
CA TYR A 131 0.25 -5.13 14.77
C TYR A 131 0.53 -3.79 15.46
N TYR A 132 -0.38 -2.82 15.33
CA TYR A 132 -0.31 -1.57 16.10
C TYR A 132 -0.34 -1.81 17.62
N ILE A 133 -1.26 -2.64 18.12
CA ILE A 133 -1.32 -3.00 19.54
C ILE A 133 0.01 -3.62 19.99
N ARG A 134 0.53 -4.59 19.22
CA ARG A 134 1.78 -5.28 19.53
C ARG A 134 2.97 -4.33 19.62
N ILE A 135 3.05 -3.34 18.73
CA ILE A 135 4.11 -2.33 18.74
C ILE A 135 3.90 -1.31 19.86
N LYS A 136 2.65 -0.98 20.22
CA LYS A 136 2.35 -0.05 21.33
C LYS A 136 2.68 -0.64 22.71
N SER A 137 2.54 -1.95 22.88
CA SER A 137 2.80 -2.65 24.15
C SER A 137 4.27 -2.97 24.41
N LYS A 138 5.19 -2.59 23.51
CA LYS A 138 6.63 -2.80 23.60
C LYS A 138 7.38 -1.48 23.48
#